data_AF-A0A7I6NAU2-F1
#
_entry.id   AF-A0A7I6NAU2-F1
#
_cell.length_a   1.000
_cell.length_b   1.000
_cell.length_c   1.000
_cell.angle_alpha   90.00
_cell.angle_beta   90.00
_cell.angle_gamma   90.00
#
_symmetry.space_group_name_H-M   'P 1'
#
loop_
_entity.id
_entity.type
_entity.pdbx_description
1 polymer ?
#
loop_
_entity_poly.entity_id
_entity_poly.type
_entity_poly.pdbx_seq_one_letter_code
_entity_poly.pdbx_strand_id
1 'polypeptide(L)'
;FVEELLEELPRIVSDLETHQVHTFYEAVASMLAAENDPGRKEVLLGRLMNLPNEAWKSIMAQAGQDVNILYDSRGIKEIIKILRTNVKVCKSVGPNGFNSQMALVFQDMLNVYGAYTQRIALLVEQGGEIAVKTSEVRALRGAKKETLRLLDAFVEHSGSDDGSRHIVATRFLPQLLESVLTDYQSTTATAKEAEVLTLLATCINKLKNVIAPTVPMILEAVFECTLQMITKNFEDFPEHRVNFFKLLQAVNDFCFEALFG
;
A
#
# COMPACT_ATOMS: atom_id res chain seq x y z
N PHE A 1 -18.67 25.67 -0.10
CA PHE A 1 -17.46 25.59 -0.93
C PHE A 1 -16.98 24.14 -1.12
N VAL A 2 -16.52 23.40 -0.09
CA VAL A 2 -16.07 22.00 -0.32
C VAL A 2 -17.17 21.09 -0.87
N GLU A 3 -18.42 21.25 -0.44
CA GLU A 3 -19.55 20.45 -0.96
C GLU A 3 -19.86 20.74 -2.43
N GLU A 4 -19.87 22.01 -2.82
CA GLU A 4 -20.02 22.47 -4.21
C GLU A 4 -18.88 21.93 -5.09
N LEU A 5 -17.64 21.96 -4.59
CA LEU A 5 -16.48 21.38 -5.27
C LEU A 5 -16.64 19.87 -5.50
N LEU A 6 -17.23 19.15 -4.54
CA LEU A 6 -17.51 17.72 -4.63
C LEU A 6 -18.69 17.41 -5.58
N GLU A 7 -19.66 18.31 -5.69
CA GLU A 7 -20.74 18.23 -6.70
C GLU A 7 -20.21 18.39 -8.12
N GLU A 8 -19.29 19.33 -8.33
CA GLU A 8 -18.68 19.57 -9.64
C GLU A 8 -17.52 18.62 -9.96
N LEU A 9 -17.15 17.74 -9.03
CA LEU A 9 -15.99 16.85 -9.13
C LEU A 9 -15.89 16.13 -10.49
N PRO A 10 -16.94 15.47 -11.03
CA PRO A 10 -16.85 14.77 -12.31
C PRO A 10 -16.51 15.69 -13.49
N ARG A 11 -17.04 16.92 -13.47
CA ARG A 11 -16.78 17.95 -14.48
C ARG A 11 -15.37 18.50 -14.38
N ILE A 12 -14.87 18.70 -13.16
CA ILE A 12 -13.52 19.25 -12.95
C ILE A 12 -12.47 18.23 -13.39
N VAL A 13 -12.61 16.96 -12.99
CA VAL A 13 -11.58 15.95 -13.24
C VAL A 13 -11.59 15.40 -14.67
N SER A 14 -12.66 15.59 -15.44
CA SER A 14 -12.73 15.13 -16.84
C SER A 14 -11.70 15.79 -17.76
N ASP A 15 -11.32 17.03 -17.43
CA ASP A 15 -10.45 17.86 -18.26
C ASP A 15 -8.98 17.79 -17.80
N LEU A 16 -8.69 17.01 -16.75
CA LEU A 16 -7.38 16.93 -16.11
C LEU A 16 -6.57 15.73 -16.57
N GLU A 17 -5.26 15.94 -16.69
CA GLU A 17 -4.32 14.84 -16.80
C GLU A 17 -4.21 14.06 -15.49
N THR A 18 -3.82 12.78 -15.55
CA THR A 18 -3.71 11.90 -14.39
C THR A 18 -2.96 12.50 -13.20
N HIS A 19 -1.84 13.19 -13.45
CA HIS A 19 -1.06 13.81 -12.37
C HIS A 19 -1.81 14.98 -11.71
N GLN A 20 -2.55 15.76 -12.50
CA GLN A 20 -3.39 16.87 -12.02
C GLN A 20 -4.59 16.35 -11.24
N VAL A 21 -5.18 15.23 -11.67
CA VAL A 21 -6.21 14.53 -10.90
C VAL A 21 -5.68 14.18 -9.51
N HIS A 22 -4.52 13.53 -9.42
CA HIS A 22 -3.94 13.18 -8.11
C HIS A 22 -3.72 14.42 -7.21
N THR A 23 -3.18 15.51 -7.75
CA THR A 23 -2.98 16.76 -7.01
C THR A 23 -4.29 17.40 -6.58
N PHE A 24 -5.33 17.32 -7.42
CA PHE A 24 -6.66 17.82 -7.09
C PHE A 24 -7.24 17.05 -5.89
N TYR A 25 -7.23 15.72 -5.93
CA TYR A 25 -7.71 14.89 -4.81
C TYR A 25 -6.91 15.14 -3.53
N GLU A 26 -5.59 15.31 -3.63
CA GLU A 26 -4.73 15.69 -2.49
C GLU A 26 -5.17 17.01 -1.86
N ALA A 27 -5.42 18.04 -2.68
CA ALA A 27 -5.84 19.36 -2.21
C ALA A 27 -7.22 19.33 -1.54
N VAL A 28 -8.21 18.64 -2.13
CA VAL A 28 -9.55 18.51 -1.52
C VAL A 28 -9.47 17.73 -0.22
N ALA A 29 -8.68 16.66 -0.16
CA ALA A 29 -8.46 15.91 1.07
C ALA A 29 -7.84 16.77 2.18
N SER A 30 -6.92 17.68 1.86
CA SER A 30 -6.38 18.64 2.83
C SER A 30 -7.45 19.60 3.36
N MET A 31 -8.47 19.94 2.56
CA MET A 31 -9.62 20.73 3.04
C MET A 31 -10.47 19.91 4.03
N LEU A 32 -10.67 18.61 3.74
CA LEU A 32 -11.38 17.69 4.64
C LEU A 32 -10.64 17.51 5.97
N ALA A 33 -9.31 17.60 6.00
CA ALA A 33 -8.55 17.51 7.25
C ALA A 33 -8.93 18.57 8.27
N ALA A 34 -9.37 19.75 7.82
CA ALA A 34 -9.83 20.85 8.66
C ALA A 34 -11.27 20.69 9.18
N GLU A 35 -12.02 19.67 8.73
CA GLU A 35 -13.33 19.35 9.27
C GLU A 35 -13.19 18.72 10.67
N ASN A 36 -13.91 19.25 11.65
CA ASN A 36 -13.81 18.84 13.05
C ASN A 36 -14.87 17.81 13.42
N ASP A 37 -15.99 17.76 12.69
CA ASP A 37 -17.02 16.74 12.88
C ASP A 37 -16.59 15.43 12.17
N PRO A 38 -16.30 14.34 12.92
CA PRO A 38 -15.90 13.07 12.34
C PRO A 38 -16.96 12.48 11.40
N GLY A 39 -18.25 12.63 11.73
CA GLY A 39 -19.34 12.10 10.91
C GLY A 39 -19.45 12.83 9.58
N ARG A 40 -19.37 14.17 9.59
CA ARG A 40 -19.34 14.96 8.35
C ARG A 40 -18.08 14.70 7.53
N LYS A 41 -16.91 14.57 8.16
CA LYS A 41 -15.66 14.22 7.46
C LYS A 41 -15.78 12.90 6.71
N GLU A 42 -16.39 11.89 7.33
CA GLU A 42 -16.63 10.59 6.70
C GLU A 42 -17.56 10.71 5.47
N VAL A 43 -18.66 11.47 5.59
CA VAL A 43 -19.57 11.74 4.47
C VAL A 43 -18.85 12.45 3.31
N LEU A 44 -18.05 13.48 3.61
CA LEU A 44 -17.29 14.23 2.61
C LEU A 44 -16.23 13.34 1.94
N LEU A 45 -15.55 12.48 2.70
CA LEU A 45 -14.58 11.53 2.14
C LEU A 45 -15.27 10.54 1.20
N GLY A 46 -16.44 10.02 1.58
CA GLY A 46 -17.23 9.14 0.72
C GLY A 46 -17.61 9.81 -0.60
N ARG A 47 -18.01 11.09 -0.57
CA ARG A 47 -18.28 11.90 -1.77
C ARG A 47 -17.02 12.11 -2.62
N LEU A 48 -15.90 12.47 -2.00
CA LEU A 48 -14.62 12.66 -2.70
C LEU A 48 -14.19 11.39 -3.43
N MET A 49 -14.29 10.24 -2.76
CA MET A 49 -13.81 8.96 -3.28
C MET A 49 -14.83 8.24 -4.18
N ASN A 50 -15.98 8.85 -4.49
CA ASN A 50 -17.03 8.15 -5.23
C ASN A 50 -16.56 7.65 -6.61
N LEU A 51 -15.94 8.51 -7.43
CA LEU A 51 -15.51 8.13 -8.79
C LEU A 51 -14.42 7.03 -8.76
N PRO A 52 -13.33 7.12 -7.96
CA PRO A 52 -12.38 6.03 -7.84
C PRO A 52 -13.02 4.74 -7.30
N ASN A 53 -13.99 4.84 -6.39
CA ASN A 53 -14.67 3.68 -5.82
C ASN A 53 -15.59 2.98 -6.83
N GLU A 54 -16.31 3.74 -7.66
CA GLU A 54 -17.12 3.17 -8.76
C GLU A 54 -16.24 2.46 -9.79
N ALA A 55 -15.13 3.09 -10.20
CA ALA A 55 -14.16 2.48 -11.10
C ALA A 55 -13.55 1.21 -10.49
N TRP A 56 -13.12 1.25 -9.23
CA TRP A 56 -12.59 0.09 -8.51
C TRP A 56 -13.61 -1.06 -8.47
N LYS A 57 -14.85 -0.79 -8.02
CA LYS A 57 -15.92 -1.79 -7.95
C LYS A 57 -16.22 -2.40 -9.31
N SER A 58 -16.21 -1.59 -10.38
CA SER A 58 -16.42 -2.08 -11.74
C SER A 58 -15.33 -3.06 -12.17
N ILE A 59 -14.05 -2.74 -11.89
CA ILE A 59 -12.92 -3.63 -12.21
C ILE A 59 -13.02 -4.91 -11.38
N MET A 60 -13.29 -4.83 -10.07
CA MET A 60 -13.40 -6.00 -9.21
C MET A 60 -14.57 -6.90 -9.60
N ALA A 61 -15.72 -6.33 -9.98
CA ALA A 61 -16.86 -7.09 -10.47
C ALA A 61 -16.55 -7.84 -11.77
N GLN A 62 -15.82 -7.21 -12.70
CA GLN A 62 -15.35 -7.86 -13.92
C GLN A 62 -14.31 -8.95 -13.63
N ALA A 63 -13.36 -8.68 -12.73
CA ALA A 63 -12.35 -9.64 -12.30
C ALA A 63 -12.93 -10.88 -11.60
N GLY A 64 -14.07 -10.72 -10.90
CA GLY A 64 -14.82 -11.84 -10.32
C GLY A 64 -15.43 -12.79 -11.36
N GLN A 65 -15.58 -12.35 -12.61
CA GLN A 65 -16.00 -13.19 -13.74
C GLN A 65 -14.80 -13.69 -14.55
N ASP A 66 -13.80 -12.83 -14.78
CA ASP A 66 -12.58 -13.15 -15.50
C ASP A 66 -11.37 -12.44 -14.88
N VAL A 67 -10.52 -13.22 -14.20
CA VAL A 67 -9.31 -12.70 -13.54
C VAL A 67 -8.32 -12.07 -14.52
N ASN A 68 -8.39 -12.40 -15.82
CA ASN A 68 -7.50 -11.83 -16.83
C ASN A 68 -7.67 -10.31 -17.01
N ILE A 69 -8.82 -9.77 -16.59
CA ILE A 69 -9.06 -8.31 -16.53
C ILE A 69 -8.02 -7.63 -15.63
N LEU A 70 -7.52 -8.30 -14.59
CA LEU A 70 -6.48 -7.73 -13.73
C LEU A 70 -5.12 -7.65 -14.43
N TYR A 71 -4.87 -8.47 -15.45
CA TYR A 71 -3.56 -8.58 -16.12
C TYR A 71 -3.48 -7.76 -17.40
N ASP A 72 -4.58 -7.17 -17.85
CA ASP A 72 -4.58 -6.35 -19.05
C ASP A 72 -3.90 -4.98 -18.79
N SER A 73 -3.23 -4.44 -19.82
CA SER A 73 -2.44 -3.21 -19.64
C SER A 73 -3.30 -2.01 -19.21
N ARG A 74 -4.59 -2.00 -19.59
CA ARG A 74 -5.51 -0.89 -19.26
C ARG A 74 -5.98 -0.97 -17.81
N GLY A 75 -6.42 -2.15 -17.37
CA GLY A 75 -6.83 -2.44 -16.00
C GLY A 75 -5.69 -2.21 -15.02
N ILE A 76 -4.47 -2.67 -15.31
CA ILE A 76 -3.31 -2.40 -14.44
C ILE A 76 -3.06 -0.89 -14.30
N LYS A 77 -3.13 -0.13 -15.41
CA LYS A 77 -2.95 1.33 -15.38
C LYS A 77 -4.05 2.03 -14.56
N GLU A 78 -5.29 1.58 -14.70
CA GLU A 78 -6.42 2.14 -13.96
C GLU A 78 -6.33 1.82 -12.46
N ILE A 79 -5.95 0.59 -12.10
CA ILE A 79 -5.65 0.18 -10.72
C ILE A 79 -4.55 1.06 -10.12
N ILE A 80 -3.44 1.26 -10.84
CA ILE A 80 -2.34 2.14 -10.39
C ILE A 80 -2.84 3.57 -10.15
N LYS A 81 -3.69 4.11 -11.04
CA LYS A 81 -4.27 5.45 -10.91
C LYS A 81 -5.15 5.56 -9.65
N ILE A 82 -6.02 4.57 -9.43
CA ILE A 82 -6.90 4.51 -8.26
C ILE A 82 -6.07 4.43 -6.97
N LEU A 83 -5.09 3.52 -6.91
CA LEU A 83 -4.23 3.36 -5.74
C LEU A 83 -3.45 4.64 -5.43
N ARG A 84 -2.87 5.30 -6.44
CA ARG A 84 -2.18 6.60 -6.26
C ARG A 84 -3.10 7.69 -5.74
N THR A 85 -4.32 7.75 -6.25
CA THR A 85 -5.34 8.69 -5.75
C THR A 85 -5.62 8.42 -4.27
N ASN A 86 -5.81 7.15 -3.89
CA ASN A 86 -6.00 6.76 -2.49
C ASN A 86 -4.78 7.12 -1.63
N VAL A 87 -3.54 6.91 -2.10
CA VAL A 87 -2.31 7.29 -1.37
C VAL A 87 -2.31 8.80 -1.09
N LYS A 88 -2.64 9.62 -2.10
CA LYS A 88 -2.69 11.08 -1.95
C LYS A 88 -3.74 11.52 -0.95
N VAL A 89 -4.96 10.98 -1.05
CA VAL A 89 -6.05 11.30 -0.11
C VAL A 89 -5.72 10.83 1.30
N CYS A 90 -5.18 9.63 1.45
CA CYS A 90 -4.81 9.05 2.74
C CYS A 90 -3.80 9.91 3.51
N LYS A 91 -2.77 10.42 2.82
CA LYS A 91 -1.77 11.32 3.43
C LYS A 91 -2.36 12.68 3.82
N SER A 92 -3.34 13.17 3.08
CA SER A 92 -3.87 14.52 3.24
C SER A 92 -5.09 14.65 4.15
N VAL A 93 -5.91 13.62 4.31
CA VAL A 93 -7.20 13.70 5.05
C VAL A 93 -7.03 13.78 6.57
N GLY A 94 -5.81 13.59 7.07
CA GLY A 94 -5.44 13.67 8.47
C GLY A 94 -5.70 12.37 9.26
N PRO A 95 -5.34 12.37 10.56
CA PRO A 95 -5.35 11.16 11.38
C PRO A 95 -6.71 10.47 11.43
N ASN A 96 -6.73 9.15 11.22
CA ASN A 96 -7.93 8.31 11.20
C ASN A 96 -8.98 8.66 10.14
N GLY A 97 -8.82 9.75 9.38
CA GLY A 97 -9.81 10.21 8.41
C GLY A 97 -10.02 9.21 7.28
N PHE A 98 -9.02 8.39 6.97
CA PHE A 98 -9.05 7.42 5.89
C PHE A 98 -9.61 6.03 6.28
N ASN A 99 -10.00 5.80 7.53
CA ASN A 99 -10.35 4.47 8.03
C ASN A 99 -11.52 3.81 7.27
N SER A 100 -12.59 4.57 6.97
CA SER A 100 -13.75 4.06 6.24
C SER A 100 -13.40 3.70 4.80
N GLN A 101 -12.60 4.54 4.12
CA GLN A 101 -12.13 4.27 2.77
C GLN A 101 -11.18 3.07 2.72
N MET A 102 -10.25 2.94 3.68
CA MET A 102 -9.39 1.76 3.77
C MET A 102 -10.22 0.49 3.95
N ALA A 103 -11.17 0.48 4.89
CA ALA A 103 -12.04 -0.67 5.12
C ALA A 103 -12.82 -1.10 3.86
N LEU A 104 -13.20 -0.16 3.00
CA LEU A 104 -13.90 -0.43 1.75
C LEU A 104 -13.02 -1.15 0.73
N VAL A 105 -11.74 -0.77 0.58
CA VAL A 105 -10.86 -1.29 -0.49
C VAL A 105 -9.93 -2.40 -0.03
N PHE A 106 -9.73 -2.58 1.28
CA PHE A 106 -8.64 -3.38 1.84
C PHE A 106 -8.59 -4.82 1.34
N GLN A 107 -9.71 -5.54 1.40
CA GLN A 107 -9.73 -6.97 1.05
C GLN A 107 -9.44 -7.19 -0.45
N ASP A 108 -10.14 -6.44 -1.31
CA ASP A 108 -9.94 -6.52 -2.76
C ASP A 108 -8.52 -6.12 -3.13
N MET A 109 -7.97 -5.10 -2.47
CA MET A 109 -6.60 -4.65 -2.70
C MET A 109 -5.56 -5.74 -2.37
N LEU A 110 -5.74 -6.48 -1.28
CA LEU A 110 -4.88 -7.63 -0.96
C LEU A 110 -5.06 -8.78 -1.95
N ASN A 111 -6.29 -9.05 -2.40
CA ASN A 111 -6.55 -10.06 -3.43
C ASN A 111 -5.85 -9.72 -4.76
N VAL A 112 -5.92 -8.45 -5.19
CA VAL A 112 -5.20 -7.96 -6.38
C VAL A 112 -3.69 -8.07 -6.20
N TYR A 113 -3.17 -7.71 -5.02
CA TYR A 113 -1.75 -7.87 -4.69
C TYR A 113 -1.30 -9.33 -4.84
N GLY A 114 -2.05 -10.28 -4.28
CA GLY A 114 -1.79 -11.71 -4.39
C GLY A 114 -1.89 -12.24 -5.82
N ALA A 115 -2.90 -11.83 -6.58
CA ALA A 115 -3.05 -12.20 -8.00
C ALA A 115 -1.85 -11.71 -8.84
N TYR A 116 -1.32 -10.52 -8.54
CA TYR A 116 -0.13 -9.99 -9.20
C TYR A 116 1.14 -10.71 -8.79
N THR A 117 1.28 -11.08 -7.52
CA THR A 117 2.38 -11.95 -7.06
C THR A 117 2.42 -13.26 -7.84
N GLN A 118 1.28 -13.96 -7.93
CA GLN A 118 1.19 -15.23 -8.65
C GLN A 118 1.50 -15.07 -10.15
N ARG A 119 0.97 -14.02 -10.77
CA ARG A 119 1.23 -13.73 -12.20
C ARG A 119 2.70 -13.42 -12.46
N ILE A 120 3.34 -12.62 -11.61
CA ILE A 120 4.77 -12.31 -11.73
C ILE A 120 5.61 -13.59 -11.57
N ALA A 121 5.30 -14.43 -10.57
CA ALA A 121 6.00 -15.69 -10.35
C ALA A 121 5.94 -16.60 -11.59
N LEU A 122 4.74 -16.76 -12.18
CA LEU A 122 4.56 -17.55 -13.41
C LEU A 122 5.39 -17.02 -14.58
N LEU A 123 5.39 -15.70 -14.79
CA LEU A 123 6.14 -15.08 -15.89
C LEU A 123 7.66 -15.22 -15.70
N VAL A 124 8.15 -15.14 -14.46
CA VAL A 124 9.56 -15.34 -14.13
C VAL A 124 9.96 -16.82 -14.25
N GLU A 125 9.09 -17.75 -13.87
CA GLU A 125 9.33 -19.18 -14.06
C GLU A 125 9.47 -19.53 -15.56
N GLN A 126 8.61 -18.97 -16.40
CA GLN A 126 8.61 -19.23 -17.85
C GLN A 126 9.73 -18.49 -18.60
N GLY A 127 9.98 -17.23 -18.23
CA GLY A 127 10.89 -16.35 -18.96
C GLY A 127 12.27 -16.17 -18.31
N GLY A 128 12.51 -16.77 -17.15
CA GLY A 128 13.70 -16.52 -16.34
C GLY A 128 13.78 -15.09 -15.79
N GLU A 129 14.93 -14.70 -15.24
CA GLU A 129 15.10 -13.39 -14.61
C GLU A 129 14.88 -12.19 -15.55
N ILE A 130 15.08 -12.37 -16.86
CA ILE A 130 14.85 -11.31 -17.84
C ILE A 130 13.37 -10.90 -17.92
N ALA A 131 12.44 -11.78 -17.54
CA ALA A 131 11.01 -11.49 -17.48
C ALA A 131 10.69 -10.28 -16.61
N VAL A 132 11.47 -10.03 -15.55
CA VAL A 132 11.31 -8.88 -14.65
C VAL A 132 11.44 -7.54 -15.38
N LYS A 133 12.15 -7.51 -16.51
CA LYS A 133 12.34 -6.29 -17.32
C LYS A 133 11.24 -6.07 -18.36
N THR A 134 10.34 -7.03 -18.56
CA THR A 134 9.22 -6.89 -19.50
C THR A 134 8.26 -5.78 -19.07
N SER A 135 7.49 -5.25 -20.03
CA SER A 135 6.49 -4.20 -19.73
C SER A 135 5.38 -4.71 -18.82
N GLU A 136 4.94 -5.96 -18.99
CA GLU A 136 3.89 -6.58 -18.18
C GLU A 136 4.34 -6.73 -16.72
N VAL A 137 5.47 -7.39 -16.46
CA VAL A 137 5.96 -7.57 -15.08
C VAL A 137 6.24 -6.23 -14.41
N ARG A 138 6.82 -5.25 -15.13
CA ARG A 138 7.02 -3.90 -14.56
C ARG A 138 5.70 -3.20 -14.21
N ALA A 139 4.65 -3.39 -14.99
CA ALA A 139 3.34 -2.80 -14.70
C ALA A 139 2.70 -3.46 -13.46
N LEU A 140 2.72 -4.80 -13.38
CA LEU A 140 2.22 -5.56 -12.22
C LEU A 140 2.96 -5.16 -10.93
N ARG A 141 4.30 -5.09 -10.99
CA ARG A 141 5.16 -4.59 -9.91
C ARG A 141 4.81 -3.16 -9.53
N GLY A 142 4.56 -2.29 -10.52
CA GLY A 142 4.11 -0.93 -10.31
C GLY A 142 2.83 -0.86 -9.46
N ALA A 143 1.84 -1.70 -9.75
CA ALA A 143 0.62 -1.78 -8.95
C ALA A 143 0.87 -2.31 -7.52
N LYS A 144 1.67 -3.37 -7.38
CA LYS A 144 2.09 -3.89 -6.05
C LYS A 144 2.74 -2.81 -5.19
N LYS A 145 3.64 -2.01 -5.78
CA LYS A 145 4.29 -0.88 -5.10
C LYS A 145 3.29 0.16 -4.62
N GLU A 146 2.29 0.51 -5.41
CA GLU A 146 1.26 1.47 -4.98
C GLU A 146 0.35 0.90 -3.88
N THR A 147 0.05 -0.39 -3.88
CA THR A 147 -0.61 -1.07 -2.75
C THR A 147 0.21 -0.93 -1.47
N LEU A 148 1.51 -1.25 -1.52
CA LEU A 148 2.40 -1.12 -0.36
C LEU A 148 2.50 0.33 0.14
N ARG A 149 2.54 1.30 -0.77
CA ARG A 149 2.55 2.74 -0.43
C ARG A 149 1.24 3.19 0.21
N LEU A 150 0.10 2.62 -0.19
CA LEU A 150 -1.19 2.93 0.42
C LEU A 150 -1.29 2.35 1.83
N LEU A 151 -0.85 1.11 2.01
CA LEU A 151 -0.76 0.49 3.34
C LEU A 151 0.19 1.27 4.25
N ASP A 152 1.35 1.68 3.74
CA ASP A 152 2.33 2.49 4.48
C ASP A 152 1.76 3.84 4.88
N ALA A 153 1.14 4.56 3.93
CA ALA A 153 0.48 5.84 4.20
C ALA A 153 -0.61 5.70 5.26
N PHE A 154 -1.42 4.64 5.20
CA PHE A 154 -2.50 4.39 6.13
C PHE A 154 -2.00 4.16 7.56
N VAL A 155 -0.97 3.34 7.73
CA VAL A 155 -0.37 3.10 9.04
C VAL A 155 0.31 4.37 9.56
N GLU A 156 1.07 5.07 8.71
CA GLU A 156 1.77 6.31 9.08
C GLU A 156 0.83 7.42 9.57
N HIS A 157 -0.33 7.55 8.92
CA HIS A 157 -1.35 8.57 9.20
C HIS A 157 -2.51 8.04 10.05
N SER A 158 -2.35 6.88 10.67
CA SER A 158 -3.25 6.44 11.74
C SER A 158 -3.09 7.32 12.99
N GLY A 159 -4.12 7.40 13.82
CA GLY A 159 -4.05 8.13 15.08
C GLY A 159 -2.97 7.58 16.01
N SER A 160 -2.37 8.46 16.82
CA SER A 160 -1.30 8.11 17.75
C SER A 160 -1.79 7.74 19.16
N ASP A 161 -3.10 7.61 19.38
CA ASP A 161 -3.67 7.09 20.62
C ASP A 161 -3.72 5.54 20.61
N ASP A 162 -3.91 4.94 21.78
CA ASP A 162 -3.93 3.49 21.93
C ASP A 162 -5.10 2.83 21.19
N GLY A 163 -6.25 3.50 21.09
CA GLY A 163 -7.41 2.99 20.37
C GLY A 163 -7.14 2.86 18.88
N SER A 164 -6.57 3.91 18.28
CA SER A 164 -6.15 3.92 16.87
C SER A 164 -5.10 2.84 16.57
N ARG A 165 -4.06 2.73 17.40
CA ARG A 165 -3.04 1.66 17.27
C ARG A 165 -3.68 0.27 17.33
N HIS A 166 -4.58 0.06 18.28
CA HIS A 166 -5.23 -1.23 18.47
C HIS A 166 -6.12 -1.60 17.27
N ILE A 167 -6.83 -0.64 16.67
CA ILE A 167 -7.62 -0.88 15.45
C ILE A 167 -6.71 -1.36 14.31
N VAL A 168 -5.59 -0.68 14.05
CA VAL A 168 -4.65 -1.07 13.00
C VAL A 168 -4.09 -2.47 13.28
N ALA A 169 -3.60 -2.69 14.50
CA ALA A 169 -2.95 -3.94 14.90
C ALA A 169 -3.88 -5.16 14.89
N THR A 170 -5.18 -4.99 15.21
CA THR A 170 -6.11 -6.12 15.31
C THR A 170 -6.90 -6.37 14.04
N ARG A 171 -7.27 -5.31 13.29
CA ARG A 171 -8.15 -5.46 12.12
C ARG A 171 -7.41 -5.61 10.81
N PHE A 172 -6.27 -4.92 10.65
CA PHE A 172 -5.59 -4.80 9.36
C PHE A 172 -4.25 -5.54 9.36
N LEU A 173 -3.46 -5.41 10.42
CA LEU A 173 -2.10 -5.91 10.46
C LEU A 173 -1.97 -7.43 10.21
N PRO A 174 -2.84 -8.33 10.73
CA PRO A 174 -2.66 -9.77 10.51
C PRO A 174 -2.71 -10.16 9.02
N GLN A 175 -3.75 -9.71 8.31
CA GLN A 175 -3.94 -10.01 6.89
C GLN A 175 -2.91 -9.32 6.00
N LEU A 176 -2.51 -8.11 6.38
CA LEU A 176 -1.42 -7.37 5.75
C LEU A 176 -0.13 -8.19 5.84
N LEU A 177 0.27 -8.60 7.05
CA LEU A 177 1.53 -9.32 7.27
C LEU A 177 1.54 -10.68 6.58
N GLU A 178 0.44 -11.45 6.68
CA GLU A 178 0.30 -12.72 5.97
C GLU A 178 0.56 -12.55 4.47
N SER A 179 -0.08 -11.56 3.85
CA SER A 179 0.07 -11.34 2.40
C SER A 179 1.47 -10.85 2.01
N VAL A 180 2.02 -9.86 2.72
CA VAL A 180 3.27 -9.21 2.31
C VAL A 180 4.51 -10.01 2.70
N LEU A 181 4.52 -10.70 3.84
CA LEU A 181 5.69 -11.46 4.28
C LEU A 181 5.88 -12.72 3.45
N THR A 182 4.81 -13.48 3.20
CA THR A 182 4.87 -14.67 2.35
C THR A 182 5.30 -14.32 0.93
N ASP A 183 4.74 -13.26 0.35
CA ASP A 183 5.16 -12.74 -0.95
C ASP A 183 6.63 -12.32 -0.96
N TYR A 184 7.05 -11.51 0.01
CA TYR A 184 8.41 -11.01 0.06
C TYR A 184 9.42 -12.14 0.21
N GLN A 185 9.16 -13.12 1.08
CA GLN A 185 10.07 -14.25 1.33
C GLN A 185 10.23 -15.13 0.08
N SER A 186 9.13 -15.46 -0.60
CA SER A 186 9.11 -16.37 -1.75
C SER A 186 9.53 -15.74 -3.08
N THR A 187 9.47 -14.42 -3.22
CA THR A 187 9.81 -13.72 -4.46
C THR A 187 11.32 -13.74 -4.74
N THR A 188 11.75 -13.86 -6.00
CA THR A 188 13.17 -13.80 -6.38
C THR A 188 13.77 -12.40 -6.14
N ALA A 189 15.07 -12.34 -5.83
CA ALA A 189 15.75 -11.08 -5.44
C ALA A 189 15.50 -9.90 -6.41
N THR A 190 15.49 -10.15 -7.72
CA THR A 190 15.29 -9.12 -8.76
C THR A 190 13.85 -8.60 -8.84
N ALA A 191 12.88 -9.38 -8.36
CA ALA A 191 11.45 -9.04 -8.32
C ALA A 191 10.94 -8.59 -6.93
N LYS A 192 11.72 -8.77 -5.85
CA LYS A 192 11.34 -8.35 -4.49
C LYS A 192 11.17 -6.83 -4.41
N GLU A 193 10.11 -6.37 -3.76
CA GLU A 193 9.83 -4.94 -3.59
C GLU A 193 10.41 -4.38 -2.29
N ALA A 194 11.26 -3.36 -2.40
CA ALA A 194 11.90 -2.72 -1.25
C ALA A 194 10.89 -1.96 -0.37
N GLU A 195 9.74 -1.57 -0.93
CA GLU A 195 8.64 -0.91 -0.21
C GLU A 195 8.06 -1.78 0.92
N VAL A 196 8.20 -3.12 0.86
CA VAL A 196 7.79 -4.01 1.98
C VAL A 196 8.58 -3.67 3.24
N LEU A 197 9.90 -3.49 3.12
CA LEU A 197 10.76 -3.16 4.27
C LEU A 197 10.41 -1.78 4.86
N THR A 198 10.06 -0.81 4.01
CA THR A 198 9.56 0.50 4.47
C THR A 198 8.27 0.37 5.25
N LEU A 199 7.28 -0.35 4.70
CA LEU A 199 6.00 -0.59 5.36
C LEU A 199 6.19 -1.25 6.74
N LEU A 200 7.05 -2.26 6.83
CA LEU A 200 7.33 -2.94 8.10
C LEU A 200 7.98 -2.01 9.14
N ALA A 201 8.92 -1.16 8.70
CA ALA A 201 9.53 -0.16 9.57
C ALA A 201 8.48 0.86 10.07
N THR A 202 7.59 1.32 9.19
CA THR A 202 6.46 2.20 9.53
C THR A 202 5.53 1.55 10.54
N CYS A 203 5.15 0.28 10.34
CA CYS A 203 4.36 -0.49 11.29
C CYS A 203 5.01 -0.54 12.68
N ILE A 204 6.32 -0.81 12.76
CA ILE A 204 7.04 -0.85 14.04
C ILE A 204 7.08 0.53 14.70
N ASN A 205 7.43 1.57 13.96
CA ASN A 205 7.48 2.94 14.47
C ASN A 205 6.12 3.43 15.02
N LYS A 206 5.02 3.06 14.35
CA LYS A 206 3.68 3.52 14.72
C LYS A 206 3.02 2.67 15.79
N LEU A 207 3.15 1.35 15.72
CA LEU A 207 2.46 0.42 16.61
C LEU A 207 3.30 0.09 17.86
N LYS A 208 4.63 0.24 17.80
CA LYS A 208 5.55 0.09 18.93
C LYS A 208 5.34 -1.23 19.69
N ASN A 209 5.14 -1.17 21.01
CA ASN A 209 4.91 -2.33 21.86
C ASN A 209 3.71 -3.19 21.43
N VAL A 210 2.75 -2.65 20.69
CA VAL A 210 1.59 -3.42 20.19
C VAL A 210 2.01 -4.44 19.15
N ILE A 211 3.00 -4.13 18.28
CA ILE A 211 3.49 -5.07 17.26
C ILE A 211 4.66 -5.93 17.76
N ALA A 212 5.28 -5.59 18.89
CA ALA A 212 6.48 -6.27 19.40
C ALA A 212 6.39 -7.82 19.41
N PRO A 213 5.26 -8.46 19.81
CA PRO A 213 5.14 -9.92 19.77
C PRO A 213 5.22 -10.53 18.36
N THR A 214 4.95 -9.74 17.33
CA THR A 214 4.94 -10.15 15.91
C THR A 214 6.28 -9.90 15.22
N VAL A 215 7.17 -9.10 15.82
CA VAL A 215 8.47 -8.75 15.22
C VAL A 215 9.36 -9.96 14.91
N PRO A 216 9.45 -11.02 15.73
CA PRO A 216 10.25 -12.20 15.38
C PRO A 216 9.83 -12.83 14.04
N MET A 217 8.51 -12.98 13.80
CA MET A 217 7.96 -13.49 12.54
C MET A 217 8.29 -12.58 11.35
N ILE A 218 8.28 -11.25 11.56
CA ILE A 218 8.67 -10.29 10.54
C ILE A 218 10.14 -10.50 10.16
N LEU A 219 11.03 -10.59 11.16
CA LEU A 219 12.46 -10.79 10.94
C LEU A 219 12.76 -12.14 10.26
N GLU A 220 12.09 -13.21 10.66
CA GLU A 220 12.23 -14.53 10.02
C GLU A 220 11.93 -14.47 8.51
N ALA A 221 10.89 -13.74 8.11
CA ALA A 221 10.49 -13.65 6.71
C ALA A 221 11.45 -12.80 5.86
N VAL A 222 12.02 -11.72 6.41
CA VAL A 222 12.72 -10.70 5.61
C VAL A 222 14.22 -10.61 5.85
N PHE A 223 14.74 -11.07 6.99
CA PHE A 223 16.12 -10.78 7.39
C PHE A 223 17.15 -11.47 6.49
N GLU A 224 17.18 -12.80 6.49
CA GLU A 224 18.19 -13.58 5.78
C GLU A 224 18.13 -13.34 4.27
N CYS A 225 16.91 -13.39 3.70
CA CYS A 225 16.75 -13.23 2.25
C CYS A 225 17.13 -11.83 1.76
N THR A 226 16.97 -10.78 2.60
CA THR A 226 17.42 -9.42 2.25
C THR A 226 18.92 -9.26 2.48
N LEU A 227 19.46 -9.81 3.56
CA LEU A 227 20.89 -9.74 3.87
C LEU A 227 21.74 -10.36 2.75
N GLN A 228 21.31 -11.51 2.24
CA GLN A 228 21.95 -12.18 1.11
C GLN A 228 21.89 -11.36 -0.20
N MET A 229 20.91 -10.46 -0.36
CA MET A 229 20.86 -9.57 -1.52
C MET A 229 21.89 -8.45 -1.41
N ILE A 230 21.97 -7.80 -0.24
CA ILE A 230 22.70 -6.54 -0.08
C ILE A 230 24.18 -6.72 0.27
N THR A 231 24.62 -7.94 0.61
CA THR A 231 26.01 -8.25 1.01
C THR A 231 26.87 -8.80 -0.14
N LYS A 232 26.27 -9.18 -1.28
CA LYS A 232 27.02 -9.69 -2.45
C LYS A 232 27.96 -8.64 -3.04
N ASN A 233 27.50 -7.39 -3.14
CA ASN A 233 28.29 -6.25 -3.54
C ASN A 233 27.66 -4.95 -3.00
N PHE A 234 28.38 -3.83 -3.12
CA PHE A 234 27.93 -2.55 -2.57
C PHE A 234 27.07 -1.70 -3.52
N GLU A 235 26.77 -2.17 -4.74
CA GLU A 235 26.11 -1.38 -5.78
C GLU A 235 24.66 -1.84 -6.06
N ASP A 236 24.40 -3.13 -5.94
CA ASP A 236 23.09 -3.72 -6.18
C ASP A 236 22.12 -3.47 -5.02
N PHE A 237 20.83 -3.41 -5.36
CA PHE A 237 19.71 -3.27 -4.42
C PHE A 237 19.86 -2.10 -3.41
N PRO A 238 20.17 -0.86 -3.87
CA PRO A 238 20.41 0.27 -2.96
C PRO A 238 19.17 0.62 -2.12
N GLU A 239 17.97 0.51 -2.70
CA GLU A 239 16.71 0.74 -1.97
C GLU A 239 16.50 -0.30 -0.86
N HIS A 240 16.70 -1.59 -1.15
CA HIS A 240 16.61 -2.65 -0.15
C HIS A 240 17.61 -2.43 0.98
N ARG A 241 18.85 -2.02 0.67
CA ARG A 241 19.87 -1.75 1.69
C ARG A 241 19.41 -0.64 2.65
N VAL A 242 19.00 0.50 2.11
CA VAL A 242 18.54 1.63 2.93
C VAL A 242 17.34 1.23 3.78
N ASN A 243 16.36 0.56 3.18
CA ASN A 243 15.12 0.21 3.88
C ASN A 243 15.33 -0.93 4.89
N PHE A 244 16.25 -1.85 4.64
CA PHE A 244 16.63 -2.90 5.59
C PHE A 244 17.21 -2.31 6.88
N PHE A 245 18.15 -1.36 6.77
CA PHE A 245 18.69 -0.71 7.96
C PHE A 245 17.67 0.19 8.68
N LYS A 246 16.74 0.83 7.96
CA LYS A 246 15.61 1.53 8.58
C LYS A 246 14.71 0.58 9.38
N LEU A 247 14.46 -0.63 8.86
CA LEU A 247 13.70 -1.66 9.58
C LEU A 247 14.43 -2.09 10.86
N LEU A 248 15.73 -2.40 10.77
CA LEU A 248 16.52 -2.78 11.95
C LEU A 248 16.59 -1.66 12.99
N GLN A 249 16.71 -0.41 12.55
CA GLN A 249 16.64 0.75 13.44
C GLN A 249 15.28 0.81 14.16
N ALA A 250 14.17 0.67 13.43
CA ALA A 250 12.83 0.69 14.03
C ALA A 250 12.66 -0.44 15.07
N VAL A 251 13.15 -1.65 14.77
CA VAL A 251 13.16 -2.77 15.73
C VAL A 251 13.97 -2.42 16.97
N ASN A 252 15.19 -1.91 16.79
CA ASN A 252 16.06 -1.53 17.91
C ASN A 252 15.42 -0.45 18.80
N ASP A 253 14.79 0.54 18.21
CA ASP A 253 14.28 1.71 18.93
C ASP A 253 12.96 1.43 19.65
N PHE A 254 12.11 0.54 19.13
CA PHE A 254 10.75 0.34 19.64
C PHE A 254 10.41 -1.09 20.06
N CYS A 255 11.21 -2.08 19.68
CA CYS A 255 10.95 -3.51 19.91
C CYS A 255 12.25 -4.26 20.24
N PHE A 256 13.18 -3.65 21.00
CA PHE A 256 14.51 -4.19 21.28
C PHE A 256 14.50 -5.62 21.82
N GLU A 257 13.56 -5.96 22.70
CA GLU A 257 13.44 -7.32 23.28
C GLU A 257 13.21 -8.39 22.21
N ALA A 258 12.57 -8.05 21.08
CA ALA A 258 12.35 -8.97 19.97
C ALA A 258 13.63 -9.36 19.21
N LEU A 259 14.76 -8.68 19.45
CA LEU A 259 16.07 -9.06 18.86
C LEU A 259 16.70 -10.26 19.57
N PHE A 260 16.23 -10.62 20.76
CA PHE A 260 16.79 -11.70 21.59
C PHE A 260 15.80 -12.85 21.81
N GLY A 261 14.61 -12.75 21.21
CA GLY A 261 13.52 -13.74 21.30
C GLY A 261 13.58 -14.81 20.23
#